data_AF-A0A7R9UMF4-F1
#
_entry.id   AF-A0A7R9UMF4-F1
#
_cell.length_a   1.000
_cell.length_b   1.000
_cell.length_c   1.000
_cell.angle_alpha   90.00
_cell.angle_beta   90.00
_cell.angle_gamma   90.00
#
_symmetry.space_group_name_H-M   'P 1'
#
loop_
_entity.id
_entity.type
_entity.pdbx_description
1 polymer ?
#
loop_
_entity_poly.entity_id
_entity_poly.type
_entity_poly.pdbx_seq_one_letter_code
_entity_poly.pdbx_strand_id
1 'polypeptide(L)'
;LFRPSKKGTDHLSMSWLWTTNVIIHVDIVEQDKPTPDQLGRTLLVSGQEGSYEALDEIHARYAAPISDLVSEAASHRKFTSLRRREEVESLLRRDKEEAPESIPYRVSVSEHAQTKACLVLTFLPSKSIRREYIAVKPNGFELKRQVHATLDMLLVWFK
;
A
#
# COMPACT_ATOMS: atom_id res chain seq x y z
N LEU A 1 -5.11 -1.66 -15.78
CA LEU A 1 -6.12 -2.49 -16.49
C LEU A 1 -7.44 -2.42 -15.73
N PHE A 2 -8.50 -1.94 -16.36
CA PHE A 2 -9.87 -2.02 -15.84
C PHE A 2 -10.59 -3.18 -16.51
N ARG A 3 -11.39 -3.92 -15.74
CA ARG A 3 -12.17 -5.06 -16.25
C ARG A 3 -13.45 -5.25 -15.43
N PRO A 4 -14.49 -5.92 -15.98
CA PRO A 4 -15.64 -6.35 -15.20
C PRO A 4 -15.22 -7.16 -13.97
N SER A 5 -15.91 -6.93 -12.85
CA SER A 5 -15.70 -7.66 -11.62
C SER A 5 -16.60 -8.90 -11.58
N LYS A 6 -16.14 -9.96 -10.90
CA LYS A 6 -16.97 -11.15 -10.65
C LYS A 6 -18.02 -10.91 -9.54
N LYS A 7 -17.98 -9.76 -8.88
CA LYS A 7 -18.88 -9.41 -7.77
C LYS A 7 -20.27 -8.97 -8.22
N GLY A 8 -20.43 -8.56 -9.47
CA GLY A 8 -21.71 -8.12 -10.01
C GLY A 8 -21.54 -7.17 -11.18
N THR A 9 -22.66 -6.82 -11.81
CA THR A 9 -22.72 -5.85 -12.92
C THR A 9 -22.37 -4.43 -12.50
N ASP A 10 -22.41 -4.14 -11.21
CA ASP A 10 -22.17 -2.80 -10.65
C ASP A 10 -20.76 -2.68 -10.05
N HIS A 11 -19.85 -3.57 -10.47
CA HIS A 11 -18.49 -3.61 -9.97
C HIS A 11 -17.48 -3.72 -11.11
N LEU A 12 -16.42 -2.93 -11.01
CA LEU A 12 -15.21 -3.04 -11.81
C LEU A 12 -14.03 -3.46 -10.94
N SER A 13 -13.05 -4.10 -11.57
CA SER A 13 -11.77 -4.38 -10.94
C SER A 13 -10.67 -3.64 -11.69
N MET A 14 -9.94 -2.79 -10.97
CA MET A 14 -8.72 -2.17 -11.45
C MET A 14 -7.53 -3.02 -11.01
N SER A 15 -6.67 -3.36 -11.96
CA SER A 15 -5.43 -4.10 -11.72
C SER A 15 -4.24 -3.34 -12.28
N TRP A 16 -3.20 -3.13 -11.48
CA TRP A 16 -1.94 -2.52 -11.92
C TRP A 16 -0.73 -3.09 -11.18
N LEU A 17 0.44 -2.93 -11.80
CA LEU A 17 1.72 -3.33 -11.22
C LEU A 17 2.10 -2.32 -10.13
N TRP A 18 2.14 -2.78 -8.89
CA TRP A 18 2.46 -1.95 -7.73
C TRP A 18 3.96 -1.82 -7.48
N THR A 19 4.67 -2.92 -7.64
CA THR A 19 6.12 -3.06 -7.45
C THR A 19 6.56 -4.31 -8.20
N THR A 20 7.86 -4.58 -8.28
CA THR A 20 8.42 -5.76 -8.95
C THR A 20 7.72 -7.03 -8.48
N ASN A 21 6.98 -7.66 -9.41
CA ASN A 21 6.21 -8.90 -9.22
C ASN A 21 5.03 -8.84 -8.24
N VAL A 22 4.47 -7.66 -7.95
CA VAL A 22 3.20 -7.54 -7.22
C VAL A 22 2.20 -6.74 -8.03
N ILE A 23 1.11 -7.40 -8.39
CA ILE A 23 -0.06 -6.78 -8.99
C ILE A 23 -1.09 -6.59 -7.89
N ILE A 24 -1.69 -5.40 -7.84
CA ILE A 24 -2.78 -5.11 -6.91
C ILE A 24 -4.10 -5.14 -7.66
N HIS A 25 -5.12 -5.66 -7.00
CA HIS A 25 -6.49 -5.66 -7.48
C HIS A 25 -7.36 -4.84 -6.54
N VAL A 26 -7.91 -3.74 -7.05
CA VAL A 26 -8.84 -2.89 -6.30
C VAL A 26 -10.23 -3.01 -6.92
N ASP A 27 -11.22 -3.10 -6.03
CA ASP A 27 -12.63 -3.13 -6.38
C ASP A 27 -13.16 -1.70 -6.49
N ILE A 28 -13.94 -1.45 -7.53
CA ILE A 28 -14.60 -0.18 -7.80
C ILE A 28 -16.09 -0.47 -7.86
N VAL A 29 -16.87 0.22 -7.04
CA VAL A 29 -18.33 0.13 -7.05
C VAL A 29 -18.87 1.24 -7.94
N GLU A 30 -19.71 0.86 -8.90
CA GLU A 30 -20.41 1.78 -9.78
C GLU A 30 -21.78 2.15 -9.20
N GLN A 31 -22.14 3.41 -9.29
CA GLN A 31 -23.45 3.94 -8.87
C GLN A 31 -24.05 4.78 -10.01
N ASP A 32 -25.38 4.95 -9.95
CA ASP A 32 -26.15 5.74 -10.92
C ASP A 32 -25.97 5.27 -12.38
N LYS A 33 -26.01 3.95 -12.59
CA LYS A 33 -25.93 3.34 -13.91
C LYS A 33 -27.20 3.61 -14.72
N PRO A 34 -27.12 4.20 -15.93
CA PRO A 34 -28.30 4.40 -16.77
C PRO A 34 -28.83 3.08 -17.35
N THR A 35 -27.93 2.15 -17.68
CA THR A 35 -28.23 0.75 -18.03
C THR A 35 -27.14 -0.17 -17.46
N PRO A 36 -27.39 -1.48 -17.30
CA PRO A 36 -26.40 -2.42 -16.74
C PRO A 36 -25.06 -2.45 -17.49
N ASP A 37 -25.08 -2.22 -18.81
CA ASP A 37 -23.91 -2.28 -19.69
C ASP A 37 -23.16 -0.94 -19.81
N GLN A 38 -23.74 0.15 -19.30
CA GLN A 38 -23.11 1.47 -19.29
C GLN A 38 -22.36 1.72 -17.99
N LEU A 39 -21.25 2.46 -18.04
CA LEU A 39 -20.49 2.86 -16.85
C LEU A 39 -21.35 3.71 -15.92
N GLY A 40 -21.29 3.45 -14.62
CA GLY A 40 -21.89 4.30 -13.59
C GLY A 40 -21.34 5.72 -13.63
N ARG A 41 -22.20 6.70 -13.31
CA ARG A 41 -21.79 8.13 -13.24
C ARG A 41 -20.92 8.42 -12.02
N THR A 42 -21.08 7.62 -10.98
CA THR A 42 -20.35 7.74 -9.72
C THR A 42 -19.58 6.45 -9.48
N LEU A 43 -18.28 6.55 -9.27
CA LEU A 43 -17.38 5.42 -9.05
C LEU A 43 -16.76 5.54 -7.65
N LEU A 44 -16.86 4.49 -6.85
CA LEU A 44 -16.32 4.43 -5.50
C LEU A 44 -15.19 3.42 -5.43
N VAL A 45 -13.97 3.89 -5.15
CA VAL A 45 -12.80 3.03 -4.98
C VAL A 45 -12.82 2.44 -3.57
N SER A 46 -12.80 1.11 -3.47
CA SER A 46 -12.88 0.43 -2.16
C SER A 46 -11.74 0.84 -1.23
N GLY A 47 -12.08 1.24 -0.01
CA GLY A 47 -11.10 1.68 1.00
C GLY A 47 -10.56 3.09 0.78
N GLN A 48 -11.21 3.89 -0.07
CA GLN A 48 -10.97 5.32 -0.20
C GLN A 48 -12.22 6.12 0.15
N GLU A 49 -12.00 7.34 0.61
CA GLU A 49 -13.06 8.32 0.78
C GLU A 49 -13.19 9.14 -0.51
N GLY A 50 -14.43 9.45 -0.88
CA GLY A 50 -14.74 10.21 -2.09
C GLY A 50 -15.20 9.37 -3.26
N SER A 51 -15.65 10.07 -4.29
CA SER A 51 -16.15 9.51 -5.55
C SER A 51 -15.33 10.02 -6.73
N TYR A 52 -15.42 9.29 -7.83
CA TYR A 52 -14.80 9.59 -9.10
C TYR A 52 -15.88 9.54 -10.18
N GLU A 53 -15.69 10.28 -11.26
CA GLU A 53 -16.65 10.35 -12.39
C GLU A 53 -16.14 9.58 -13.61
N ALA A 54 -14.83 9.31 -13.67
CA ALA A 54 -14.21 8.61 -14.79
C ALA A 54 -13.09 7.65 -14.36
N LEU A 55 -12.84 6.61 -15.17
CA LEU A 55 -11.75 5.66 -14.93
C LEU A 55 -10.36 6.30 -15.04
N ASP A 56 -10.17 7.23 -15.98
CA ASP A 56 -8.91 7.96 -16.12
C ASP A 56 -8.64 8.87 -14.92
N GLU A 57 -9.71 9.40 -14.31
CA GLU A 57 -9.62 10.16 -13.08
C GLU A 57 -9.15 9.27 -11.91
N ILE A 58 -9.67 8.04 -11.79
CA ILE A 58 -9.19 7.06 -10.80
C ILE A 58 -7.71 6.76 -11.05
N HIS A 59 -7.29 6.58 -12.30
CA HIS A 59 -5.89 6.37 -12.60
C HIS A 59 -5.03 7.56 -12.14
N ALA A 60 -5.41 8.78 -12.52
CA ALA A 60 -4.64 9.99 -12.26
C ALA A 60 -4.61 10.42 -10.78
N ARG A 61 -5.72 10.26 -10.05
CA ARG A 61 -5.87 10.73 -8.67
C ARG A 61 -5.66 9.64 -7.62
N TYR A 62 -5.70 8.36 -8.00
CA TYR A 62 -5.53 7.24 -7.08
C TYR A 62 -4.35 6.34 -7.46
N ALA A 63 -4.35 5.71 -8.64
CA ALA A 63 -3.33 4.70 -8.95
C ALA A 63 -1.92 5.28 -9.16
N ALA A 64 -1.81 6.39 -9.90
CA ALA A 64 -0.53 7.01 -10.23
C ALA A 64 0.18 7.61 -8.99
N PRO A 65 -0.47 8.46 -8.15
CA PRO A 65 0.18 9.02 -6.96
C PRO A 65 0.69 7.96 -6.01
N ILE A 66 -0.09 6.88 -5.87
CA ILE A 66 0.31 5.78 -5.04
C ILE A 66 1.53 5.04 -5.62
N SER A 67 1.59 4.84 -6.94
CA SER A 67 2.73 4.19 -7.60
C SER A 67 4.03 5.01 -7.44
N ASP A 68 3.91 6.34 -7.45
CA ASP A 68 5.04 7.25 -7.18
C ASP A 68 5.53 7.12 -5.74
N LEU A 69 4.62 7.12 -4.76
CA LEU A 69 4.95 6.92 -3.33
C LEU A 69 5.66 5.58 -3.08
N VAL A 70 5.25 4.51 -3.77
CA VAL A 70 5.88 3.19 -3.64
C VAL A 70 7.28 3.19 -4.25
N SER A 71 7.46 3.86 -5.38
CA SER A 71 8.77 4.03 -6.01
C SER A 71 9.73 4.82 -5.11
N GLU A 72 9.24 5.88 -4.47
CA GLU A 72 9.98 6.65 -3.47
C GLU A 72 10.35 5.76 -2.27
N ALA A 73 9.36 5.06 -1.69
CA ALA A 73 9.59 4.17 -0.57
C ALA A 73 10.60 3.06 -0.90
N ALA A 74 10.56 2.49 -2.11
CA ALA A 74 11.50 1.47 -2.56
C ALA A 74 12.95 1.98 -2.65
N SER A 75 13.13 3.28 -2.87
CA SER A 75 14.44 3.96 -2.93
C SER A 75 14.95 4.38 -1.55
N HIS A 76 14.13 4.24 -0.51
CA HIS A 76 14.48 4.68 0.83
C HIS A 76 15.49 3.74 1.51
N ARG A 77 16.48 4.29 2.24
CA ARG A 77 17.56 3.54 2.92
C ARG A 77 17.09 2.46 3.92
N LYS A 78 15.87 2.59 4.44
CA LYS A 78 15.27 1.61 5.37
C LYS A 78 14.41 0.57 4.67
N PHE A 79 14.20 0.71 3.38
CA PHE A 79 13.48 -0.27 2.58
C PHE A 79 14.33 -1.51 2.33
N THR A 80 13.67 -2.66 2.28
CA THR A 80 14.28 -3.93 1.87
C THR A 80 13.39 -4.61 0.84
N SER A 81 14.02 -5.20 -0.18
CA SER A 81 13.35 -5.97 -1.22
C SER A 81 12.95 -7.39 -0.76
N LEU A 82 13.38 -7.79 0.44
CA LEU A 82 13.00 -9.06 1.06
C LEU A 82 11.47 -9.13 1.21
N ARG A 83 10.90 -10.24 0.72
CA ARG A 83 9.45 -10.48 0.70
C ARG A 83 9.00 -11.40 1.80
N ARG A 84 9.85 -12.37 2.18
CA ARG A 84 9.51 -13.34 3.21
C ARG A 84 9.73 -12.70 4.57
N ARG A 85 8.72 -12.86 5.43
CA ARG A 85 8.75 -12.34 6.79
C ARG A 85 10.00 -12.81 7.52
N GLU A 86 10.32 -14.09 7.40
CA GLU A 86 11.42 -14.76 8.10
C GLU A 86 12.78 -14.18 7.69
N GLU A 87 12.94 -13.76 6.44
CA GLU A 87 14.17 -13.13 5.93
C GLU A 87 14.36 -11.74 6.55
N VAL A 88 13.29 -10.94 6.59
CA VAL A 88 13.32 -9.61 7.23
C VAL A 88 13.60 -9.75 8.73
N GLU A 89 12.94 -10.70 9.40
CA GLU A 89 13.16 -10.96 10.81
C GLU A 89 14.61 -11.38 11.12
N SER A 90 15.18 -12.25 10.28
CA SER A 90 16.58 -12.71 10.44
C SER A 90 17.57 -11.57 10.22
N LEU A 91 17.31 -10.69 9.24
CA LEU A 91 18.09 -9.47 9.02
C LEU A 91 18.10 -8.57 10.27
N LEU A 92 16.93 -8.36 10.90
CA LEU A 92 16.85 -7.53 12.10
C LEU A 92 17.56 -8.14 13.32
N ARG A 93 17.52 -9.47 13.48
CA ARG A 93 18.26 -10.15 14.55
C ARG A 93 19.75 -9.97 14.37
N ARG A 94 20.26 -10.13 13.14
CA ARG A 94 21.66 -9.86 12.81
C ARG A 94 22.05 -8.40 13.09
N ASP A 95 21.27 -7.44 12.62
CA ASP A 95 21.51 -6.01 12.90
C ASP A 95 21.56 -5.72 14.42
N LYS A 96 20.71 -6.40 15.22
CA LYS A 96 20.66 -6.27 16.68
C LYS A 96 21.88 -6.89 17.36
N GLU A 97 22.40 -7.99 16.84
CA GLU A 97 23.65 -8.60 17.33
C GLU A 97 24.86 -7.71 17.03
N GLU A 98 24.91 -7.10 15.84
CA GLU A 98 25.96 -6.16 15.44
C GLU A 98 25.91 -4.84 16.25
N ALA A 99 24.71 -4.37 16.60
CA ALA A 99 24.51 -3.15 17.41
C ALA A 99 23.43 -3.33 18.50
N PRO A 100 23.77 -3.93 19.66
CA PRO A 100 22.82 -4.29 20.72
C PRO A 100 22.01 -3.13 21.31
N GLU A 101 22.61 -1.94 21.38
CA GLU A 101 21.96 -0.73 21.91
C GLU A 101 20.96 -0.11 20.90
N SER A 102 21.05 -0.47 19.63
CA SER A 102 20.19 0.09 18.58
C SER A 102 18.86 -0.66 18.49
N ILE A 103 17.81 0.01 17.97
CA ILE A 103 16.55 -0.61 17.60
C ILE A 103 16.54 -0.75 16.07
N PRO A 104 16.91 -1.91 15.50
CA PRO A 104 16.87 -2.07 14.06
C PRO A 104 15.43 -2.17 13.57
N TYR A 105 15.20 -1.57 12.40
CA TYR A 105 13.92 -1.63 11.70
C TYR A 105 14.13 -1.61 10.19
N ARG A 106 13.17 -2.17 9.46
CA ARG A 106 13.10 -2.19 7.99
C ARG A 106 11.66 -2.02 7.54
N VAL A 107 11.50 -1.38 6.39
CA VAL A 107 10.23 -1.29 5.65
C VAL A 107 10.31 -2.28 4.50
N SER A 108 9.28 -3.10 4.31
CA SER A 108 9.16 -3.96 3.15
C SER A 108 7.73 -3.93 2.63
N VAL A 109 7.51 -4.53 1.48
CA VAL A 109 6.15 -4.68 0.95
C VAL A 109 5.46 -5.83 1.69
N SER A 110 4.20 -5.62 2.09
CA SER A 110 3.44 -6.63 2.81
C SER A 110 3.10 -7.84 1.93
N GLU A 111 2.99 -9.00 2.57
CA GLU A 111 2.35 -10.20 2.05
C GLU A 111 0.89 -9.96 1.59
N HIS A 112 0.23 -8.95 2.16
CA HIS A 112 -1.15 -8.58 1.82
C HIS A 112 -1.24 -7.52 0.72
N ALA A 113 -0.11 -7.15 0.11
CA ALA A 113 -0.06 -6.06 -0.86
C ALA A 113 -1.03 -6.26 -2.04
N GLN A 114 -1.27 -7.52 -2.47
CA GLN A 114 -2.15 -7.84 -3.61
C GLN A 114 -3.60 -7.34 -3.44
N THR A 115 -4.10 -7.24 -2.21
CA THR A 115 -5.47 -6.78 -1.91
C THR A 115 -5.52 -5.38 -1.34
N LYS A 116 -4.43 -4.93 -0.71
CA LYS A 116 -4.31 -3.60 -0.12
C LYS A 116 -2.92 -3.07 -0.39
N ALA A 117 -2.84 -1.95 -1.10
CA ALA A 117 -1.71 -1.04 -1.19
C ALA A 117 -1.03 -0.82 0.19
N CYS A 118 -0.08 -1.69 0.57
CA CYS A 118 0.38 -1.77 1.96
C CYS A 118 1.85 -2.18 2.06
N LEU A 119 2.58 -1.43 2.88
CA LEU A 119 3.94 -1.74 3.33
C LEU A 119 3.90 -2.25 4.78
N VAL A 120 4.99 -2.82 5.24
CA VAL A 120 5.13 -3.28 6.63
C VAL A 120 6.42 -2.73 7.22
N LEU A 121 6.29 -2.06 8.37
CA LEU A 121 7.41 -1.66 9.21
C LEU A 121 7.66 -2.78 10.21
N THR A 122 8.80 -3.45 10.08
CA THR A 122 9.24 -4.50 11.00
C THR A 122 10.40 -3.98 11.84
N PHE A 123 10.34 -4.14 13.16
CA PHE A 123 11.33 -3.60 14.09
C PHE A 123 11.55 -4.51 15.30
N LEU A 124 12.74 -4.41 15.90
CA LEU A 124 13.16 -5.23 17.04
C LEU A 124 13.64 -4.33 18.20
N PRO A 125 12.75 -3.88 19.09
CA PRO A 125 13.12 -3.01 20.20
C PRO A 125 13.97 -3.74 21.25
N SER A 126 13.65 -5.01 21.51
CA SER A 126 14.34 -5.85 22.49
C SER A 126 14.57 -7.26 21.93
N LYS A 127 13.89 -8.27 22.47
CA LYS A 127 13.98 -9.68 22.02
C LYS A 127 12.85 -10.08 21.07
N SER A 128 11.74 -9.34 21.09
CA SER A 128 10.55 -9.66 20.31
C SER A 128 10.39 -8.73 19.12
N ILE A 129 10.23 -9.31 17.94
CA ILE A 129 9.97 -8.57 16.71
C ILE A 129 8.52 -8.07 16.71
N ARG A 130 8.32 -6.85 16.25
CA ARG A 130 7.02 -6.22 16.06
C ARG A 130 6.85 -5.78 14.61
N ARG A 131 5.60 -5.77 14.16
CA ARG A 131 5.21 -5.42 12.79
C ARG A 131 4.05 -4.46 12.85
N GLU A 132 4.14 -3.40 12.06
CA GLU A 132 3.10 -2.39 11.91
C GLU A 132 2.83 -2.22 10.41
N TYR A 133 1.56 -2.25 10.03
CA TYR A 133 1.15 -2.14 8.63
C TYR A 133 0.93 -0.67 8.27
N ILE A 134 1.54 -0.27 7.17
CA ILE A 134 1.48 1.09 6.63
C ILE A 134 0.63 1.03 5.37
N ALA A 135 -0.58 1.59 5.41
CA ALA A 135 -1.40 1.71 4.22
C ALA A 135 -0.85 2.84 3.36
N VAL A 136 -0.75 2.63 2.05
CA VAL A 136 -0.32 3.68 1.11
C VAL A 136 -1.58 4.23 0.45
N LYS A 137 -1.82 5.52 0.67
CA LYS A 137 -2.94 6.28 0.15
C LYS A 137 -2.44 7.30 -0.88
N PRO A 138 -3.30 7.86 -1.74
CA PRO A 138 -2.88 8.85 -2.72
C PRO A 138 -2.23 10.11 -2.10
N ASN A 139 -2.58 10.41 -0.84
CA ASN A 139 -2.06 11.54 -0.08
C ASN A 139 -0.89 11.19 0.85
N GLY A 140 -0.36 9.96 0.82
CA GLY A 140 0.83 9.57 1.57
C GLY A 140 0.73 8.22 2.28
N PHE A 141 1.55 8.04 3.30
CA PHE A 141 1.66 6.83 4.10
C PHE A 141 0.84 6.96 5.38
N GLU A 142 -0.12 6.05 5.57
CA GLU A 142 -0.96 6.00 6.75
C GLU A 142 -0.49 4.92 7.73
N LEU A 143 -0.26 5.33 8.98
CA LEU A 143 -0.03 4.44 10.10
C LEU A 143 -0.86 4.92 11.30
N LYS A 144 -1.58 4.01 11.97
CA LYS A 144 -2.40 4.33 13.17
C LYS A 144 -3.36 5.52 12.95
N ARG A 145 -3.98 5.60 11.77
CA ARG A 145 -4.89 6.67 11.32
C ARG A 145 -4.24 8.06 11.17
N GLN A 146 -2.92 8.14 11.12
CA GLN A 146 -2.20 9.37 10.77
C GLN A 146 -1.53 9.21 9.41
N VAL A 147 -1.74 10.20 8.54
CA VAL A 147 -1.17 10.23 7.19
C VAL A 147 0.03 11.15 7.17
N HIS A 148 1.13 10.65 6.60
CA HIS A 148 2.37 11.39 6.40
C HIS A 148 2.71 11.45 4.92
N ALA A 149 3.09 12.62 4.42
CA ALA A 149 3.36 12.81 2.99
C ALA A 149 4.55 11.98 2.48
N THR A 150 5.56 11.76 3.32
CA THR A 150 6.77 11.00 2.97
C THR A 150 7.04 9.89 3.97
N LEU A 151 7.80 8.88 3.54
CA LEU A 151 8.18 7.77 4.42
C LEU A 151 9.09 8.25 5.57
N ASP A 152 9.97 9.23 5.32
CA ASP A 152 10.83 9.80 6.36
C ASP A 152 10.00 10.51 7.45
N MET A 153 8.97 11.29 7.08
CA MET A 153 8.08 11.92 8.06
C MET A 153 7.36 10.89 8.94
N LEU A 154 6.88 9.81 8.35
CA LEU A 154 6.25 8.71 9.10
C LEU A 154 7.25 8.07 10.07
N LEU A 155 8.48 7.80 9.61
CA LEU A 155 9.50 7.15 10.43
C LEU A 155 10.04 8.05 11.54
N VAL A 156 10.07 9.37 11.34
CA VAL A 156 10.40 10.34 12.41
C VAL A 156 9.29 10.37 13.45
N TRP A 157 8.03 10.41 13.02
CA TRP A 157 6.88 10.39 13.93
C TRP A 157 6.75 9.07 14.71
N PHE A 158 7.12 7.95 14.11
CA PHE A 158 7.02 6.63 14.73
C PHE A 158 8.04 6.39 15.85
N LYS A 159 9.20 7.05 15.78
CA LYS A 159 10.28 6.91 16.77
C LYS A 159 9.93 7.62 18.07
#